data_AF-A0A3D1QDN3-F1
#
_entry.id   AF-A0A3D1QDN3-F1
#
_cell.length_a   1.000
_cell.length_b   1.000
_cell.length_c   1.000
_cell.angle_alpha   90.00
_cell.angle_beta   90.00
_cell.angle_gamma   90.00
#
_symmetry.space_group_name_H-M   'P 1'
#
loop_
_entity.id
_entity.type
_entity.pdbx_description
1 polymer ?
#
loop_
_entity_poly.entity_id
_entity_poly.type
_entity_poly.pdbx_seq_one_letter_code
_entity_poly.pdbx_strand_id
1 'polypeptide(L)'
;MINKMKRVFISGLVVPLMLFAVGTSGLASAAQGDDDVREKLRNEGVWLTPEESAQQKAELDSLLDSLDSAADMLESMPALSVSVQINGSLVNAPADMDVVEGQVMVPIRWAAEQLGASAVEWDAATRTIAIETGQDFYSMEKLASYSRGLKISTEELESRIWPLPEKVENLQIADLVSDRKWILELKEYKARLMDPALAPDPVNICIASDDGRYEHSSLIYSIDNRQGHYYLPMDWLEYLFKARVHYDQAANLLSIQTPDVDLIKSEIARLENALIPSSPDEAVKLWGRGEQTRNGALQYLALSPQLRQEADASDYVRQSYWVTGMSSPWVGPITIVSQEQLSDTEIEYTLSFPEMTSSPPHTTATEKLMVEKLIDDGGGGWFITRVLQSSDYGIIDGPKHYIRHDVDGGGKYVTAQITVNHLNNQWELTVTKDDSEAAVEIFKGDNKGFDVSTIAAAHIISPDTVDFLLVTDYRSMPFGGCGYELYSLKDAALAQIDLSTITHGTPFSIHVDEVRRSAEIESNGAVAAVPLSDWDMHGYQQYGNEFCQNFFISMDLQSVDGEALPEIVTTEVIAATLPHHLTYLHTTYKYVNGAWKIEQTDFSDQPSQHI
;
A
#
# COMPACT_ATOMS: atom_id res chain seq x y z
N MET A 1 -33.45 18.08 -12.21
CA MET A 1 -32.42 18.65 -13.10
C MET A 1 -32.11 17.74 -14.30
N ILE A 2 -32.25 16.42 -14.17
CA ILE A 2 -32.04 15.41 -15.22
C ILE A 2 -32.96 15.60 -16.45
N ASN A 3 -34.22 16.03 -16.27
CA ASN A 3 -35.15 16.32 -17.38
C ASN A 3 -34.73 17.51 -18.27
N LYS A 4 -33.88 18.43 -17.78
CA LYS A 4 -33.33 19.53 -18.60
C LYS A 4 -32.12 19.11 -19.43
N MET A 5 -31.29 18.19 -18.94
CA MET A 5 -30.08 17.73 -19.66
C MET A 5 -30.40 16.77 -20.81
N LYS A 6 -31.39 15.88 -20.66
CA LYS A 6 -31.82 14.97 -21.76
C LYS A 6 -32.47 15.72 -22.93
N ARG A 7 -33.27 16.77 -22.65
CA ARG A 7 -33.84 17.66 -23.68
C ARG A 7 -32.78 18.43 -24.48
N VAL A 8 -31.67 18.83 -23.85
CA VAL A 8 -30.56 19.56 -24.50
C VAL A 8 -29.74 18.65 -25.44
N PHE A 9 -29.57 17.36 -25.10
CA PHE A 9 -28.85 16.42 -25.96
C PHE A 9 -29.62 16.04 -27.24
N ILE A 10 -30.94 15.87 -27.14
CA ILE A 10 -31.79 15.55 -28.30
C ILE A 10 -31.93 16.77 -29.23
N SER A 11 -32.00 17.99 -28.68
CA SER A 11 -32.00 19.22 -29.48
C SER A 11 -30.63 19.54 -30.12
N GLY A 12 -29.53 19.09 -29.51
CA GLY A 12 -28.16 19.23 -30.07
C GLY A 12 -27.86 18.33 -31.27
N LEU A 13 -28.54 17.19 -31.41
CA LEU A 13 -28.32 16.24 -32.53
C LEU A 13 -29.15 16.57 -33.79
N VAL A 14 -30.26 17.29 -33.63
CA VAL A 14 -31.19 17.63 -34.72
C VAL A 14 -30.70 18.82 -35.55
N VAL A 15 -30.01 19.79 -34.94
CA VAL A 15 -29.44 20.96 -35.64
C VAL A 15 -28.41 20.58 -36.72
N PRO A 16 -27.44 19.66 -36.50
CA PRO A 16 -26.53 19.22 -37.56
C PRO A 16 -27.21 18.35 -38.62
N LEU A 17 -28.26 17.57 -38.29
CA LEU A 17 -29.01 16.80 -39.29
C LEU A 17 -29.84 17.69 -40.24
N MET A 18 -30.36 18.82 -39.73
CA MET A 18 -31.06 19.82 -40.56
C MET A 18 -30.11 20.57 -41.51
N LEU A 19 -28.85 20.83 -41.10
CA LEU A 19 -27.83 21.41 -41.99
C LEU A 19 -27.47 20.49 -43.18
N PHE A 20 -27.64 19.16 -43.04
CA PHE A 20 -27.45 18.21 -44.15
C PHE A 20 -28.67 18.12 -45.09
N ALA A 21 -29.89 18.33 -44.61
CA ALA A 21 -31.11 18.25 -45.44
C ALA A 21 -31.30 19.46 -46.38
N VAL A 22 -30.66 20.61 -46.10
CA VAL A 22 -30.67 21.79 -46.98
C VAL A 22 -29.68 21.65 -48.16
N GLY A 23 -28.87 20.59 -48.22
CA GLY A 23 -27.83 20.41 -49.24
C GLY A 23 -28.20 19.61 -50.49
N THR A 24 -29.37 18.95 -50.57
CA THR A 24 -29.59 17.90 -51.59
C THR A 24 -30.56 18.23 -52.72
N SER A 25 -31.08 19.46 -52.82
CA SER A 25 -31.98 19.86 -53.93
C SER A 25 -31.35 20.81 -54.96
N GLY A 26 -30.06 21.14 -54.85
CA GLY A 26 -29.37 22.08 -55.76
C GLY A 26 -28.18 21.52 -56.56
N LEU A 27 -27.87 20.22 -56.47
CA LEU A 27 -26.70 19.62 -57.14
C LEU A 27 -27.12 18.69 -58.27
N ALA A 28 -27.65 19.26 -59.35
CA ALA A 28 -27.84 18.54 -60.61
C ALA A 28 -27.73 19.46 -61.83
N SER A 29 -26.61 20.18 -61.98
CA SER A 29 -25.91 20.43 -63.25
C SER A 29 -24.99 21.64 -63.14
N ALA A 30 -23.67 21.42 -63.20
CA ALA A 30 -22.73 22.18 -64.02
C ALA A 30 -21.31 21.90 -63.52
N ALA A 31 -20.53 21.24 -64.38
CA ALA A 31 -19.11 21.10 -64.27
C ALA A 31 -18.39 22.43 -64.59
N GLN A 32 -17.15 22.54 -64.08
CA GLN A 32 -16.12 23.57 -64.33
C GLN A 32 -16.11 24.79 -63.40
N GLY A 33 -14.95 25.01 -62.77
CA GLY A 33 -14.54 26.28 -62.19
C GLY A 33 -14.70 26.37 -60.68
N ASP A 34 -13.64 26.03 -59.97
CA ASP A 34 -13.43 26.38 -58.56
C ASP A 34 -13.27 27.92 -58.48
N ASP A 35 -14.23 28.60 -57.83
CA ASP A 35 -14.19 29.96 -57.22
C ASP A 35 -15.53 30.76 -57.26
N ASP A 36 -16.58 30.31 -57.98
CA ASP A 36 -17.80 31.14 -58.21
C ASP A 36 -19.00 30.87 -57.26
N VAL A 37 -18.96 29.86 -56.38
CA VAL A 37 -20.14 29.48 -55.57
C VAL A 37 -20.39 30.42 -54.38
N ARG A 38 -19.32 30.95 -53.77
CA ARG A 38 -19.42 31.90 -52.63
C ARG A 38 -19.83 33.31 -53.07
N GLU A 39 -19.65 33.67 -54.33
CA GLU A 39 -20.00 34.99 -54.87
C GLU A 39 -21.46 35.03 -55.35
N LYS A 40 -21.99 33.92 -55.90
CA LYS A 40 -23.42 33.76 -56.21
C LYS A 40 -24.34 33.80 -54.97
N LEU A 41 -23.96 33.13 -53.88
CA LEU A 41 -24.73 33.14 -52.61
C LEU A 41 -24.83 34.53 -51.97
N ARG A 42 -23.92 35.45 -52.29
CA ARG A 42 -23.89 36.81 -51.73
C ARG A 42 -24.77 37.81 -52.48
N ASN A 43 -25.03 37.57 -53.78
CA ASN A 43 -25.71 38.51 -54.65
C ASN A 43 -27.20 38.19 -54.95
N GLU A 44 -27.66 36.94 -54.80
CA GLU A 44 -29.04 36.56 -55.14
C GLU A 44 -30.01 36.43 -53.97
N GLY A 45 -29.58 36.63 -52.73
CA GLY A 45 -30.45 36.84 -51.56
C GLY A 45 -31.77 36.07 -51.58
N VAL A 46 -31.75 34.74 -51.69
CA VAL A 46 -32.97 33.93 -51.59
C VAL A 46 -33.35 33.86 -50.12
N TRP A 47 -34.04 34.88 -49.65
CA TRP A 47 -34.74 34.84 -48.38
C TRP A 47 -36.03 34.04 -48.58
N LEU A 48 -36.23 33.03 -47.74
CA LEU A 48 -37.52 32.34 -47.64
C LEU A 48 -38.62 33.39 -47.51
N THR A 49 -39.69 33.26 -48.28
CA THR A 49 -40.86 34.12 -48.12
C THR A 49 -41.42 33.96 -46.70
N PRO A 50 -42.18 34.93 -46.17
CA PRO A 50 -42.84 34.80 -44.88
C PRO A 50 -43.72 33.54 -44.78
N GLU A 51 -44.32 33.10 -45.90
CA GLU A 51 -45.09 31.86 -45.99
C GLU A 51 -44.20 30.62 -45.88
N GLU A 52 -43.08 30.54 -46.62
CA GLU A 52 -42.15 29.42 -46.53
C GLU A 52 -41.47 29.33 -45.16
N SER A 53 -41.16 30.48 -44.55
CA SER A 53 -40.64 30.55 -43.17
C SER A 53 -41.68 30.09 -42.14
N ALA A 54 -42.96 30.45 -42.34
CA ALA A 54 -44.04 30.01 -41.47
C ALA A 54 -44.31 28.51 -41.61
N GLN A 55 -44.21 27.97 -42.83
CA GLN A 55 -44.38 26.54 -43.09
C GLN A 55 -43.25 25.71 -42.46
N GLN A 56 -41.99 26.11 -42.63
CA GLN A 56 -40.87 25.44 -41.98
C GLN A 56 -40.94 25.51 -40.45
N LYS A 57 -41.41 26.63 -39.89
CA LYS A 57 -41.65 26.75 -38.45
C LYS A 57 -42.75 25.79 -37.98
N ALA A 58 -43.85 25.67 -38.72
CA ALA A 58 -44.93 24.75 -38.38
C ALA A 58 -44.49 23.27 -38.46
N GLU A 59 -43.65 22.92 -39.43
CA GLU A 59 -43.04 21.59 -39.51
C GLU A 59 -42.09 21.31 -38.33
N LEU A 60 -41.30 22.31 -37.91
CA LEU A 60 -40.43 22.21 -36.74
C LEU A 60 -41.23 22.03 -35.44
N ASP A 61 -42.28 22.83 -35.24
CA ASP A 61 -43.14 22.76 -34.07
C ASP A 61 -43.86 21.39 -33.99
N SER A 62 -44.32 20.85 -35.12
CA SER A 62 -44.92 19.51 -35.22
C SER A 62 -43.93 18.38 -34.90
N LEU A 63 -42.67 18.50 -35.34
CA LEU A 63 -41.61 17.55 -34.99
C LEU A 63 -41.27 17.60 -33.50
N LEU A 64 -41.27 18.79 -32.89
CA LEU A 64 -41.06 18.97 -31.45
C LEU A 64 -42.19 18.34 -30.64
N ASP A 65 -43.46 18.55 -31.04
CA ASP A 65 -44.62 17.93 -30.39
C ASP A 65 -44.60 16.40 -30.50
N SER A 66 -44.14 15.88 -31.65
CA SER A 66 -43.99 14.43 -31.87
C SER A 66 -42.87 13.83 -31.01
N LEU A 67 -41.76 14.57 -30.82
CA LEU A 67 -40.66 14.19 -29.95
C LEU A 67 -41.06 14.21 -28.47
N ASP A 68 -41.80 15.23 -28.04
CA ASP A 68 -42.34 15.32 -26.69
C ASP A 68 -43.34 14.17 -26.42
N SER A 69 -44.22 13.87 -27.38
CA SER A 69 -45.15 12.74 -27.28
C SER A 69 -44.41 11.39 -27.21
N ALA A 70 -43.34 11.22 -27.99
CA ALA A 70 -42.52 10.01 -27.95
C ALA A 70 -41.76 9.89 -26.61
N ALA A 71 -41.30 10.99 -26.04
CA ALA A 71 -40.66 11.03 -24.72
C ALA A 71 -41.65 10.66 -23.62
N ASP A 72 -42.87 11.21 -23.65
CA ASP A 72 -43.94 10.90 -22.71
C ASP A 72 -44.37 9.42 -22.82
N MET A 73 -44.43 8.87 -24.04
CA MET A 73 -44.67 7.44 -24.26
C MET A 73 -43.55 6.59 -23.65
N LEU A 74 -42.28 6.98 -23.81
CA LEU A 74 -41.13 6.28 -23.23
C LEU A 74 -41.16 6.31 -21.70
N GLU A 75 -41.56 7.44 -21.10
CA GLU A 75 -41.72 7.58 -19.64
C GLU A 75 -42.89 6.75 -19.09
N SER A 76 -43.90 6.47 -19.91
CA SER A 76 -45.08 5.67 -19.54
C SER A 76 -44.90 4.14 -19.67
N MET A 77 -43.80 3.68 -20.29
CA MET A 77 -43.51 2.25 -20.39
C MET A 77 -43.00 1.72 -19.03
N PRO A 78 -43.49 0.56 -18.55
CA PRO A 78 -42.90 -0.06 -17.37
C PRO A 78 -41.42 -0.32 -17.64
N ALA A 79 -40.55 0.08 -16.70
CA ALA A 79 -39.13 -0.20 -16.79
C ALA A 79 -38.94 -1.71 -16.98
N LEU A 80 -38.18 -2.11 -17.99
CA LEU A 80 -37.80 -3.51 -18.18
C LEU A 80 -36.99 -3.94 -16.96
N SER A 81 -37.62 -4.70 -16.06
CA SER A 81 -36.98 -5.22 -14.86
C SER A 81 -35.79 -6.11 -15.25
N VAL A 82 -34.63 -5.83 -14.66
CA VAL A 82 -33.39 -6.58 -14.89
C VAL A 82 -33.61 -8.04 -14.51
N SER A 83 -33.29 -8.96 -15.41
CA SER A 83 -33.24 -10.39 -15.10
C SER A 83 -31.93 -10.69 -14.37
N VAL A 84 -31.97 -11.61 -13.40
CA VAL A 84 -30.77 -11.95 -12.62
C VAL A 84 -30.54 -13.46 -12.64
N GLN A 85 -29.29 -13.85 -12.88
CA GLN A 85 -28.84 -15.23 -12.85
C GLN A 85 -27.70 -15.37 -11.85
N ILE A 86 -27.77 -16.39 -11.00
CA ILE A 86 -26.71 -16.74 -10.04
C ILE A 86 -26.20 -18.14 -10.38
N ASN A 87 -24.90 -18.28 -10.62
CA ASN A 87 -24.26 -19.56 -10.97
C ASN A 87 -24.97 -20.29 -12.13
N GLY A 88 -25.37 -19.54 -13.17
CA GLY A 88 -26.08 -20.12 -14.31
C GLY A 88 -27.57 -20.41 -14.07
N SER A 89 -28.12 -20.13 -12.88
CA SER A 89 -29.54 -20.34 -12.56
C SER A 89 -30.31 -19.03 -12.44
N LEU A 90 -31.42 -18.89 -13.16
CA LEU A 90 -32.27 -17.69 -13.09
C LEU A 90 -32.90 -17.59 -11.69
N VAL A 91 -32.85 -16.41 -11.09
CA VAL A 91 -33.42 -16.12 -9.77
C VAL A 91 -34.46 -15.02 -9.86
N ASN A 92 -35.32 -14.91 -8.84
CA ASN A 92 -36.27 -13.82 -8.74
C ASN A 92 -35.50 -12.52 -8.47
N ALA A 93 -35.49 -11.62 -9.45
CA ALA A 93 -34.87 -10.32 -9.31
C ALA A 93 -35.61 -9.48 -8.25
N PRO A 94 -34.88 -8.86 -7.30
CA PRO A 94 -35.42 -7.84 -6.43
C PRO A 94 -36.14 -6.71 -7.18
N ALA A 95 -37.11 -6.08 -6.52
CA ALA A 95 -37.74 -4.88 -7.04
C ALA A 95 -36.73 -3.72 -7.14
N ASP A 96 -37.04 -2.76 -8.00
CA ASP A 96 -36.28 -1.51 -8.17
C ASP A 96 -34.78 -1.73 -8.49
N MET A 97 -34.44 -2.78 -9.23
CA MET A 97 -33.13 -2.89 -9.87
C MET A 97 -33.15 -2.15 -11.21
N ASP A 98 -32.44 -1.04 -11.29
CA ASP A 98 -32.27 -0.22 -12.48
C ASP A 98 -30.79 -0.08 -12.87
N VAL A 99 -30.56 0.39 -14.10
CA VAL A 99 -29.22 0.57 -14.64
C VAL A 99 -28.86 2.06 -14.61
N VAL A 100 -27.85 2.41 -13.84
CA VAL A 100 -27.33 3.77 -13.70
C VAL A 100 -25.88 3.80 -14.18
N GLU A 101 -25.58 4.61 -15.19
CA GLU A 101 -24.25 4.72 -15.78
C GLU A 101 -23.60 3.37 -16.21
N GLY A 102 -24.42 2.41 -16.63
CA GLY A 102 -23.97 1.07 -17.02
C GLY A 102 -23.73 0.11 -15.85
N GLN A 103 -24.07 0.51 -14.62
CA GLN A 103 -24.06 -0.32 -13.43
C GLN A 103 -25.48 -0.70 -13.05
N VAL A 104 -25.73 -1.99 -12.81
CA VAL A 104 -26.98 -2.42 -12.18
C VAL A 104 -26.92 -2.05 -10.71
N MET A 105 -27.95 -1.36 -10.21
CA MET A 105 -28.08 -1.05 -8.79
C MET A 105 -28.68 -2.27 -8.08
N VAL A 106 -27.89 -2.93 -7.23
CA VAL A 106 -28.26 -4.19 -6.56
C VAL A 106 -28.55 -3.93 -5.09
N PRO A 107 -29.62 -4.49 -4.49
CA PRO A 107 -29.84 -4.34 -3.05
C PRO A 107 -28.86 -5.19 -2.23
N ILE A 108 -28.11 -4.54 -1.31
CA ILE A 108 -26.99 -5.16 -0.59
C ILE A 108 -27.40 -6.35 0.27
N ARG A 109 -28.50 -6.24 1.04
CA ARG A 109 -28.96 -7.33 1.92
C ARG A 109 -29.25 -8.60 1.12
N TRP A 110 -29.99 -8.45 0.02
CA TRP A 110 -30.29 -9.55 -0.87
C TRP A 110 -29.02 -10.15 -1.47
N ALA A 111 -28.12 -9.32 -1.99
CA ALA A 111 -26.87 -9.80 -2.58
C ALA A 111 -26.00 -10.55 -1.56
N ALA A 112 -25.86 -10.02 -0.34
CA ALA A 112 -25.11 -10.64 0.73
C ALA A 112 -25.66 -12.04 1.08
N GLU A 113 -26.99 -12.17 1.24
CA GLU A 113 -27.66 -13.46 1.49
C GLU A 113 -27.40 -14.47 0.34
N GLN A 114 -27.48 -14.01 -0.91
CA GLN A 114 -27.17 -14.86 -2.06
C GLN A 114 -25.70 -15.29 -2.14
N LEU A 115 -24.80 -14.47 -1.59
CA LEU A 115 -23.35 -14.66 -1.60
C LEU A 115 -22.83 -15.35 -0.31
N GLY A 116 -23.74 -15.91 0.49
CA GLY A 116 -23.41 -16.76 1.63
C GLY A 116 -23.21 -16.02 2.95
N ALA A 117 -23.72 -14.80 3.09
CA ALA A 117 -23.78 -14.13 4.37
C ALA A 117 -24.68 -14.90 5.36
N SER A 118 -24.20 -15.07 6.59
CA SER A 118 -24.92 -15.66 7.72
C SER A 118 -25.81 -14.63 8.41
N ALA A 119 -25.38 -13.36 8.44
CA ALA A 119 -26.15 -12.24 9.00
C ALA A 119 -25.92 -10.93 8.24
N VAL A 120 -26.93 -10.05 8.25
CA VAL A 120 -26.85 -8.68 7.72
C VAL A 120 -27.61 -7.74 8.64
N GLU A 121 -26.91 -6.81 9.28
CA GLU A 121 -27.45 -5.88 10.26
C GLU A 121 -27.18 -4.42 9.89
N TRP A 122 -28.02 -3.51 10.37
CA TRP A 122 -27.86 -2.07 10.19
C TRP A 122 -27.63 -1.42 11.55
N ASP A 123 -26.48 -0.78 11.71
CA ASP A 123 -26.19 0.12 12.82
C ASP A 123 -26.46 1.58 12.39
N ALA A 124 -27.54 2.13 12.93
CA ALA A 124 -27.94 3.52 12.66
C ALA A 124 -26.99 4.57 13.27
N ALA A 125 -26.27 4.24 14.36
CA ALA A 125 -25.39 5.19 15.04
C ALA A 125 -24.12 5.44 14.23
N THR A 126 -23.56 4.39 13.63
CA THR A 126 -22.34 4.46 12.80
C THR A 126 -22.63 4.50 11.31
N ARG A 127 -23.91 4.38 10.91
CA ARG A 127 -24.35 4.21 9.52
C ARG A 127 -23.65 3.03 8.84
N THR A 128 -23.58 1.90 9.54
CA THR A 128 -22.85 0.71 9.09
C THR A 128 -23.80 -0.42 8.73
N ILE A 129 -23.60 -1.03 7.57
CA ILE A 129 -24.16 -2.34 7.23
C ILE A 129 -23.10 -3.38 7.63
N ALA A 130 -23.38 -4.12 8.70
CA ALA A 130 -22.53 -5.21 9.18
C ALA A 130 -22.98 -6.53 8.55
N ILE A 131 -22.04 -7.27 7.97
CA ILE A 131 -22.28 -8.53 7.26
C ILE A 131 -21.36 -9.58 7.86
N GLU A 132 -21.93 -10.67 8.33
CA GLU A 132 -21.19 -11.86 8.79
C GLU A 132 -21.27 -12.95 7.73
N THR A 133 -20.21 -13.74 7.58
CA THR A 133 -20.13 -14.76 6.53
C THR A 133 -19.11 -15.86 6.82
N GLY A 134 -19.44 -17.09 6.45
CA GLY A 134 -18.54 -18.26 6.55
C GLY A 134 -17.64 -18.47 5.33
N GLN A 135 -17.56 -17.50 4.42
CA GLN A 135 -16.77 -17.61 3.19
C GLN A 135 -15.26 -17.58 3.48
N ASP A 136 -14.49 -18.37 2.71
CA ASP A 136 -13.03 -18.48 2.85
C ASP A 136 -12.30 -17.34 2.11
N PHE A 137 -12.43 -16.12 2.63
CA PHE A 137 -11.75 -14.94 2.07
C PHE A 137 -10.24 -15.08 2.07
N TYR A 138 -9.67 -15.81 3.03
CA TYR A 138 -8.24 -16.07 3.09
C TYR A 138 -7.72 -16.70 1.79
N SER A 139 -8.37 -17.77 1.33
CA SER A 139 -8.03 -18.45 0.08
C SER A 139 -8.32 -17.58 -1.15
N MET A 140 -9.45 -16.85 -1.15
CA MET A 140 -9.81 -15.97 -2.26
C MET A 140 -8.78 -14.84 -2.45
N GLU A 141 -8.36 -14.18 -1.36
CA GLU A 141 -7.37 -13.10 -1.39
C GLU A 141 -5.98 -13.63 -1.74
N LYS A 142 -5.63 -14.84 -1.28
CA LYS A 142 -4.37 -15.48 -1.66
C LYS A 142 -4.27 -15.71 -3.16
N LEU A 143 -5.32 -16.29 -3.77
CA LEU A 143 -5.36 -16.49 -5.21
C LEU A 143 -5.39 -15.17 -5.98
N ALA A 144 -6.10 -14.15 -5.47
CA ALA A 144 -6.06 -12.82 -6.07
C ALA A 144 -4.66 -12.22 -6.04
N SER A 145 -3.93 -12.41 -4.94
CA SER A 145 -2.54 -12.00 -4.81
C SER A 145 -1.63 -12.74 -5.80
N TYR A 146 -1.79 -14.06 -5.97
CA TYR A 146 -1.07 -14.80 -7.02
C TYR A 146 -1.37 -14.28 -8.42
N SER A 147 -2.66 -14.10 -8.75
CA SER A 147 -3.09 -13.59 -10.06
C SER A 147 -2.48 -12.21 -10.37
N ARG A 148 -2.34 -11.34 -9.36
CA ARG A 148 -1.68 -10.03 -9.52
C ARG A 148 -0.15 -10.16 -9.63
N GLY A 149 0.48 -10.95 -8.76
CA GLY A 149 1.94 -11.04 -8.66
C GLY A 149 2.63 -11.77 -9.80
N LEU A 150 1.93 -12.74 -10.40
CA LEU A 150 2.45 -13.55 -11.51
C LEU A 150 2.23 -12.91 -12.88
N LYS A 151 1.53 -11.77 -12.96
CA LYS A 151 1.38 -11.02 -14.21
C LYS A 151 2.65 -10.22 -14.49
N ILE A 152 3.11 -10.31 -15.74
CA ILE A 152 4.18 -9.46 -16.26
C ILE A 152 3.61 -8.06 -16.47
N SER A 153 4.26 -7.06 -15.89
CA SER A 153 3.90 -5.65 -15.96
C SER A 153 4.47 -4.97 -17.20
N THR A 154 4.55 -3.64 -17.21
CA THR A 154 5.21 -2.88 -18.28
C THR A 154 6.71 -3.14 -18.30
N GLU A 155 7.33 -3.07 -19.49
CA GLU A 155 8.78 -3.25 -19.67
C GLU A 155 9.61 -2.35 -18.74
N GLU A 156 9.16 -1.11 -18.53
CA GLU A 156 9.79 -0.17 -17.62
C GLU A 156 9.76 -0.66 -16.16
N LEU A 157 8.61 -1.12 -15.66
CA LEU A 157 8.49 -1.64 -14.30
C LEU A 157 9.28 -2.93 -14.12
N GLU A 158 9.18 -3.85 -15.08
CA GLU A 158 9.91 -5.13 -15.07
C GLU A 158 11.43 -4.92 -15.09
N SER A 159 11.94 -3.86 -15.73
CA SER A 159 13.37 -3.55 -15.72
C SER A 159 13.93 -3.12 -14.35
N ARG A 160 13.05 -2.79 -13.40
CA ARG A 160 13.41 -2.22 -12.09
C ARG A 160 13.17 -3.18 -10.91
N ILE A 161 12.52 -4.31 -11.17
CA ILE A 161 12.18 -5.31 -10.15
C ILE A 161 12.84 -6.65 -10.50
N TRP A 162 12.99 -7.52 -9.51
CA TRP A 162 13.52 -8.85 -9.72
C TRP A 162 12.58 -9.71 -10.58
N PRO A 163 13.14 -10.58 -11.44
CA PRO A 163 12.34 -11.33 -12.40
C PRO A 163 11.52 -12.42 -11.73
N LEU A 164 10.40 -12.78 -12.36
CA LEU A 164 9.67 -14.00 -12.02
C LEU A 164 10.47 -15.25 -12.44
N PRO A 165 10.21 -16.42 -11.82
CA PRO A 165 10.74 -17.69 -12.30
C PRO A 165 10.37 -17.95 -13.76
N GLU A 166 11.30 -18.51 -14.55
CA GLU A 166 11.05 -18.88 -15.97
C GLU A 166 9.82 -19.79 -16.13
N LYS A 167 9.52 -20.60 -15.10
CA LYS A 167 8.35 -21.49 -15.05
C LYS A 167 7.03 -20.74 -15.23
N VAL A 168 6.97 -19.44 -14.89
CA VAL A 168 5.76 -18.61 -15.00
C VAL A 168 5.36 -18.37 -16.47
N GLU A 169 6.30 -18.31 -17.41
CA GLU A 169 6.02 -18.01 -18.82
C GLU A 169 5.01 -18.99 -19.46
N ASN A 170 5.01 -20.24 -18.99
CA ASN A 170 4.15 -21.30 -19.50
C ASN A 170 2.99 -21.63 -18.54
N LEU A 171 2.85 -20.88 -17.44
CA LEU A 171 1.87 -21.16 -16.41
C LEU A 171 0.54 -20.48 -16.75
N GLN A 172 -0.47 -21.29 -17.10
CA GLN A 172 -1.83 -20.80 -17.20
C GLN A 172 -2.42 -20.65 -15.80
N ILE A 173 -2.95 -19.47 -15.48
CA ILE A 173 -3.68 -19.22 -14.22
C ILE A 173 -5.16 -19.32 -14.54
N ALA A 174 -5.90 -20.08 -13.73
CA ALA A 174 -7.34 -20.23 -13.91
C ALA A 174 -8.04 -18.86 -13.74
N ASP A 175 -8.99 -18.57 -14.64
CA ASP A 175 -9.87 -17.39 -14.52
C ASP A 175 -10.89 -17.65 -13.41
N LEU A 176 -10.44 -17.50 -12.17
CA LEU A 176 -11.23 -17.61 -10.94
C LEU A 176 -11.32 -16.29 -10.17
N VAL A 177 -10.46 -15.32 -10.51
CA VAL A 177 -10.42 -13.99 -9.89
C VAL A 177 -10.47 -12.93 -11.00
N SER A 178 -11.36 -11.96 -10.83
CA SER A 178 -11.52 -10.83 -11.73
C SER A 178 -10.33 -9.87 -11.63
N ASP A 179 -9.78 -9.43 -12.77
CA ASP A 179 -8.78 -8.37 -12.86
C ASP A 179 -9.30 -7.10 -13.54
N ARG A 180 -10.62 -7.05 -13.76
CA ARG A 180 -11.25 -5.91 -14.42
C ARG A 180 -11.23 -4.70 -13.50
N LYS A 181 -11.19 -3.52 -14.11
CA LYS A 181 -11.36 -2.27 -13.38
C LYS A 181 -12.81 -2.11 -12.93
N TRP A 182 -13.01 -1.96 -11.63
CA TRP A 182 -14.33 -1.72 -11.05
C TRP A 182 -14.79 -0.27 -11.17
N ILE A 183 -16.10 -0.11 -11.30
CA ILE A 183 -16.83 1.15 -11.18
C ILE A 183 -17.57 1.14 -9.83
N LEU A 184 -16.82 1.36 -8.75
CA LEU A 184 -17.37 1.41 -7.40
C LEU A 184 -18.16 2.70 -7.14
N GLU A 185 -17.75 3.80 -7.78
CA GLU A 185 -18.35 5.11 -7.58
C GLU A 185 -18.79 5.70 -8.93
N LEU A 186 -20.09 6.04 -9.02
CA LEU A 186 -20.75 6.62 -10.18
C LEU A 186 -20.25 8.05 -10.43
N LYS A 187 -20.23 8.50 -11.69
CA LYS A 187 -19.68 9.80 -12.09
C LYS A 187 -20.48 10.95 -11.49
N GLU A 188 -21.80 10.85 -11.44
CA GLU A 188 -22.65 11.86 -10.81
C GLU A 188 -22.27 12.09 -9.33
N TYR A 189 -21.96 11.02 -8.60
CA TYR A 189 -21.54 11.10 -7.19
C TYR A 189 -20.13 11.68 -7.05
N LYS A 190 -19.18 11.30 -7.92
CA LYS A 190 -17.83 11.89 -7.92
C LYS A 190 -17.85 13.40 -8.13
N ALA A 191 -18.75 13.90 -8.98
CA ALA A 191 -18.93 15.33 -9.17
C ALA A 191 -19.43 16.04 -7.90
N ARG A 192 -20.33 15.39 -7.14
CA ARG A 192 -20.82 15.90 -5.85
C ARG A 192 -19.74 15.88 -4.77
N LEU A 193 -18.85 14.89 -4.75
CA LEU A 193 -17.72 14.84 -3.79
C LEU A 193 -16.75 16.03 -3.93
N MET A 194 -16.70 16.66 -5.10
CA MET A 194 -15.90 17.88 -5.32
C MET A 194 -16.57 19.15 -4.78
N ASP A 195 -17.84 19.06 -4.35
CA ASP A 195 -18.59 20.12 -3.69
C ASP A 195 -19.02 19.67 -2.28
N PRO A 196 -18.32 20.11 -1.22
CA PRO A 196 -18.64 19.71 0.16
C PRO A 196 -20.09 19.96 0.59
N ALA A 197 -20.79 20.91 -0.04
CA ALA A 197 -22.19 21.19 0.25
C ALA A 197 -23.17 20.17 -0.34
N LEU A 198 -22.71 19.37 -1.32
CA LEU A 198 -23.51 18.37 -2.04
C LEU A 198 -23.04 16.93 -1.79
N ALA A 199 -21.95 16.75 -1.03
CA ALA A 199 -21.43 15.43 -0.68
C ALA A 199 -22.47 14.65 0.16
N PRO A 200 -22.95 13.50 -0.32
CA PRO A 200 -23.88 12.68 0.46
C PRO A 200 -23.14 12.02 1.64
N ASP A 201 -23.85 11.83 2.75
CA ASP A 201 -23.34 11.05 3.87
C ASP A 201 -23.07 9.61 3.42
N PRO A 202 -21.83 9.11 3.50
CA PRO A 202 -21.54 7.74 3.10
C PRO A 202 -22.24 6.73 4.00
N VAL A 203 -22.34 5.50 3.50
CA VAL A 203 -22.66 4.32 4.31
C VAL A 203 -21.40 3.49 4.43
N ASN A 204 -21.09 3.04 5.63
CA ASN A 204 -20.03 2.07 5.84
C ASN A 204 -20.58 0.66 5.60
N ILE A 205 -19.84 -0.19 4.90
CA ILE A 205 -20.11 -1.64 4.86
C ILE A 205 -18.93 -2.34 5.51
N CYS A 206 -19.22 -3.19 6.49
CA CYS A 206 -18.25 -4.03 7.16
C CYS A 206 -18.60 -5.50 6.91
N ILE A 207 -17.69 -6.26 6.33
CA ILE A 207 -17.81 -7.71 6.15
C ILE A 207 -16.82 -8.39 7.07
N ALA A 208 -17.31 -9.26 7.95
CA ALA A 208 -16.50 -10.05 8.86
C ALA A 208 -16.72 -11.54 8.64
N SER A 209 -15.65 -12.33 8.74
CA SER A 209 -15.78 -13.79 8.78
C SER A 209 -16.36 -14.25 10.12
N ASP A 210 -17.09 -15.36 10.13
CA ASP A 210 -17.69 -15.92 11.36
C ASP A 210 -16.65 -16.21 12.47
N ASP A 211 -15.37 -16.42 12.11
CA ASP A 211 -14.26 -16.65 13.04
C ASP A 211 -13.51 -15.37 13.47
N GLY A 212 -13.92 -14.20 12.95
CA GLY A 212 -13.32 -12.90 13.24
C GLY A 212 -11.92 -12.67 12.66
N ARG A 213 -11.40 -13.58 11.84
CA ARG A 213 -10.04 -13.48 11.27
C ARG A 213 -9.94 -12.67 9.99
N TYR A 214 -11.06 -12.38 9.35
CA TYR A 214 -11.18 -11.49 8.22
C TYR A 214 -12.20 -10.41 8.55
N GLU A 215 -11.81 -9.16 8.39
CA GLU A 215 -12.71 -8.02 8.49
C GLU A 215 -12.33 -7.05 7.39
N HIS A 216 -13.30 -6.62 6.58
CA HIS A 216 -13.12 -5.63 5.52
C HIS A 216 -14.18 -4.54 5.66
N SER A 217 -13.74 -3.31 5.90
CA SER A 217 -14.60 -2.14 5.99
C SER A 217 -14.43 -1.20 4.79
N SER A 218 -15.52 -0.60 4.31
CA SER A 218 -15.49 0.32 3.16
C SER A 218 -16.58 1.37 3.21
N LEU A 219 -16.20 2.62 2.95
CA LEU A 219 -17.13 3.73 2.77
C LEU A 219 -17.66 3.75 1.34
N ILE A 220 -18.98 3.83 1.20
CA ILE A 220 -19.68 3.81 -0.07
C ILE A 220 -20.46 5.12 -0.24
N TYR A 221 -20.14 5.85 -1.30
CA TYR A 221 -20.78 7.14 -1.58
C TYR A 221 -21.92 7.02 -2.61
N SER A 222 -21.77 6.13 -3.59
CA SER A 222 -22.78 5.87 -4.63
C SER A 222 -23.88 4.90 -4.21
N ILE A 223 -24.15 4.81 -2.91
CA ILE A 223 -25.23 3.98 -2.36
C ILE A 223 -26.53 4.77 -2.34
N ASP A 224 -27.62 4.14 -2.75
CA ASP A 224 -28.95 4.76 -2.82
C ASP A 224 -29.91 4.08 -1.85
N ASN A 225 -30.63 4.87 -1.05
CA ASN A 225 -31.63 4.37 -0.12
C ASN A 225 -33.03 4.53 -0.72
N ARG A 226 -33.62 3.39 -1.13
CA ARG A 226 -34.95 3.32 -1.71
C ARG A 226 -35.88 2.65 -0.72
N GLN A 227 -36.69 3.46 -0.04
CA GLN A 227 -37.69 2.99 0.93
C GLN A 227 -37.11 2.11 2.06
N GLY A 228 -35.90 2.39 2.52
CA GLY A 228 -35.22 1.62 3.58
C GLY A 228 -34.37 0.46 3.06
N HIS A 229 -34.28 0.27 1.74
CA HIS A 229 -33.40 -0.69 1.10
C HIS A 229 -32.21 0.03 0.45
N TYR A 230 -31.00 -0.42 0.75
CA TYR A 230 -29.78 0.16 0.22
C TYR A 230 -29.34 -0.56 -1.05
N TYR A 231 -29.16 0.20 -2.13
CA TYR A 231 -28.74 -0.28 -3.44
C TYR A 231 -27.36 0.28 -3.78
N LEU A 232 -26.46 -0.57 -4.29
CA LEU A 232 -25.12 -0.18 -4.72
C LEU A 232 -24.80 -0.70 -6.13
N PRO A 233 -23.86 -0.05 -6.85
CA PRO A 233 -23.39 -0.54 -8.14
C PRO A 233 -22.92 -2.01 -8.07
N MET A 234 -23.30 -2.82 -9.06
CA MET A 234 -23.00 -4.27 -9.11
C MET A 234 -21.52 -4.60 -8.90
N ASP A 235 -20.59 -3.74 -9.32
CA ASP A 235 -19.15 -3.97 -9.18
C ASP A 235 -18.68 -4.07 -7.72
N TRP A 236 -19.44 -3.51 -6.77
CA TRP A 236 -19.19 -3.72 -5.35
C TRP A 236 -19.32 -5.18 -4.93
N LEU A 237 -20.13 -5.98 -5.64
CA LEU A 237 -20.24 -7.41 -5.32
C LEU A 237 -18.94 -8.15 -5.57
N GLU A 238 -18.16 -7.75 -6.58
CA GLU A 238 -16.82 -8.32 -6.79
C GLU A 238 -15.84 -7.84 -5.73
N TYR A 239 -15.90 -6.56 -5.39
CA TYR A 239 -14.99 -5.97 -4.41
C TYR A 239 -15.18 -6.61 -3.02
N LEU A 240 -16.44 -6.69 -2.57
CA LEU A 240 -16.84 -7.11 -1.23
C LEU A 240 -16.90 -8.63 -1.07
N PHE A 241 -17.44 -9.36 -2.05
CA PHE A 241 -17.71 -10.79 -1.91
C PHE A 241 -16.86 -11.66 -2.84
N LYS A 242 -15.96 -11.06 -3.61
CA LYS A 242 -15.15 -11.74 -4.65
C LYS A 242 -16.00 -12.50 -5.67
N ALA A 243 -17.28 -12.13 -5.80
CA ALA A 243 -18.14 -12.65 -6.86
C ALA A 243 -17.68 -12.09 -8.22
N ARG A 244 -18.00 -12.77 -9.31
CA ARG A 244 -17.86 -12.19 -10.66
C ARG A 244 -19.21 -11.70 -11.12
N VAL A 245 -19.27 -10.47 -11.62
CA VAL A 245 -20.51 -9.90 -12.13
C VAL A 245 -20.34 -9.45 -13.58
N HIS A 246 -21.36 -9.72 -14.38
CA HIS A 246 -21.45 -9.28 -15.75
C HIS A 246 -22.87 -8.83 -16.06
N TYR A 247 -23.03 -7.67 -16.67
CA TYR A 247 -24.31 -7.19 -17.14
C TYR A 247 -24.34 -7.17 -18.66
N ASP A 248 -25.22 -7.98 -19.24
CA ASP A 248 -25.53 -7.96 -20.67
C ASP A 248 -26.69 -6.98 -20.90
N GLN A 249 -26.36 -5.83 -21.50
CA GLN A 249 -27.33 -4.79 -21.82
C GLN A 249 -28.35 -5.22 -22.88
N ALA A 250 -27.99 -6.08 -23.82
CA ALA A 250 -28.89 -6.53 -24.89
C ALA A 250 -29.92 -7.53 -24.35
N ALA A 251 -29.49 -8.41 -23.44
CA ALA A 251 -30.36 -9.37 -22.76
C ALA A 251 -31.07 -8.80 -21.52
N ASN A 252 -30.67 -7.61 -21.04
CA ASN A 252 -31.08 -7.03 -19.76
C ASN A 252 -30.87 -8.03 -18.60
N LEU A 253 -29.71 -8.70 -18.61
CA LEU A 253 -29.38 -9.82 -17.73
C LEU A 253 -28.13 -9.51 -16.90
N LEU A 254 -28.29 -9.49 -15.57
CA LEU A 254 -27.19 -9.50 -14.62
C LEU A 254 -26.82 -10.95 -14.26
N SER A 255 -25.61 -11.35 -14.59
CA SER A 255 -25.02 -12.63 -14.20
C SER A 255 -24.08 -12.43 -13.02
N ILE A 256 -24.31 -13.18 -11.94
CA ILE A 256 -23.49 -13.22 -10.73
C ILE A 256 -22.94 -14.64 -10.59
N GLN A 257 -21.64 -14.78 -10.51
CA GLN A 257 -20.96 -16.06 -10.27
C GLN A 257 -20.28 -16.00 -8.90
N THR A 258 -20.69 -16.87 -7.98
CA THR A 258 -20.08 -16.98 -6.67
C THR A 258 -18.68 -17.58 -6.78
N PRO A 259 -17.75 -17.24 -5.88
CA PRO A 259 -16.45 -17.90 -5.83
C PRO A 259 -16.61 -19.39 -5.55
N ASP A 260 -15.88 -20.23 -6.30
CA ASP A 260 -15.81 -21.67 -6.08
C ASP A 260 -14.58 -21.97 -5.22
N VAL A 261 -14.79 -22.10 -3.91
CA VAL A 261 -13.71 -22.23 -2.92
C VAL A 261 -12.87 -23.49 -3.14
N ASP A 262 -13.48 -24.60 -3.59
CA ASP A 262 -12.77 -25.85 -3.83
C ASP A 262 -11.86 -25.74 -5.07
N LEU A 263 -12.33 -25.09 -6.13
CA LEU A 263 -11.50 -24.78 -7.30
C LEU A 263 -10.39 -23.79 -6.95
N ILE A 264 -10.66 -22.78 -6.13
CA ILE A 264 -9.67 -21.80 -5.68
C ILE A 264 -8.55 -22.50 -4.91
N LYS A 265 -8.87 -23.36 -3.94
CA LYS A 265 -7.87 -24.11 -3.17
C LYS A 265 -7.06 -25.06 -4.03
N SER A 266 -7.72 -25.73 -4.98
CA SER A 266 -7.06 -26.62 -5.93
C SER A 266 -6.08 -25.85 -6.82
N GLU A 267 -6.45 -24.65 -7.26
CA GLU A 267 -5.59 -23.80 -8.07
C GLU A 267 -4.40 -23.26 -7.27
N ILE A 268 -4.62 -22.81 -6.03
CA ILE A 268 -3.53 -22.41 -5.12
C ILE A 268 -2.52 -23.54 -4.97
N ALA A 269 -2.96 -24.75 -4.63
CA ALA A 269 -2.08 -25.90 -4.46
C ALA A 269 -1.30 -26.22 -5.75
N ARG A 270 -1.94 -26.08 -6.92
CA ARG A 270 -1.28 -26.27 -8.22
C ARG A 270 -0.20 -25.23 -8.47
N LEU A 271 -0.48 -23.94 -8.20
CA LEU A 271 0.48 -22.84 -8.36
C LEU A 271 1.67 -23.00 -7.41
N GLU A 272 1.40 -23.28 -6.13
CA GLU A 272 2.44 -23.46 -5.10
C GLU A 272 3.39 -24.62 -5.42
N ASN A 273 2.86 -25.72 -5.96
CA ASN A 273 3.68 -26.86 -6.39
C ASN A 273 4.46 -26.58 -7.67
N ALA A 274 3.86 -25.89 -8.65
CA ALA A 274 4.52 -25.56 -9.91
C ALA A 274 5.67 -24.56 -9.74
N LEU A 275 5.58 -23.69 -8.73
CA LEU A 275 6.50 -22.58 -8.48
C LEU A 275 7.45 -22.82 -7.31
N ILE A 276 7.64 -24.08 -6.89
CA ILE A 276 8.71 -24.43 -5.95
C ILE A 276 10.06 -23.98 -6.55
N PRO A 277 10.87 -23.15 -5.84
CA PRO A 277 12.13 -22.67 -6.37
C PRO A 277 13.13 -23.81 -6.62
N SER A 278 13.75 -23.83 -7.81
CA SER A 278 14.74 -24.84 -8.21
C SER A 278 16.16 -24.51 -7.74
N SER A 279 16.39 -23.27 -7.30
CA SER A 279 17.70 -22.76 -6.87
C SER A 279 17.54 -21.77 -5.71
N PRO A 280 18.60 -21.56 -4.91
CA PRO A 280 18.53 -20.61 -3.79
C PRO A 280 18.35 -19.16 -4.28
N ASP A 281 19.00 -18.80 -5.40
CA ASP A 281 18.80 -17.50 -6.07
C ASP A 281 17.36 -17.28 -6.52
N GLU A 282 16.67 -18.32 -7.03
CA GLU A 282 15.27 -18.23 -7.43
C GLU A 282 14.36 -17.99 -6.22
N ALA A 283 14.63 -18.62 -5.07
CA ALA A 283 13.88 -18.39 -3.84
C ALA A 283 14.02 -16.94 -3.35
N VAL A 284 15.26 -16.44 -3.28
CA VAL A 284 15.56 -15.06 -2.87
C VAL A 284 14.96 -14.04 -3.84
N LYS A 285 15.08 -14.28 -5.15
CA LYS A 285 14.49 -13.39 -6.16
C LYS A 285 12.97 -13.33 -6.09
N LEU A 286 12.33 -14.45 -5.80
CA LEU A 286 10.88 -14.52 -5.64
C LEU A 286 10.41 -13.77 -4.39
N TRP A 287 11.15 -13.91 -3.28
CA TRP A 287 10.94 -13.12 -2.06
C TRP A 287 11.06 -11.61 -2.32
N GLY A 288 12.21 -11.16 -2.83
CA GLY A 288 12.45 -9.74 -3.06
C GLY A 288 11.54 -9.13 -4.12
N ARG A 289 11.13 -9.88 -5.16
CA ARG A 289 10.09 -9.42 -6.10
C ARG A 289 8.76 -9.22 -5.36
N GLY A 290 8.41 -10.13 -4.45
CA GLY A 290 7.24 -9.99 -3.58
C GLY A 290 7.27 -8.70 -2.77
N GLU A 291 8.41 -8.34 -2.17
CA GLU A 291 8.59 -7.05 -1.46
C GLU A 291 8.44 -5.84 -2.41
N GLN A 292 9.13 -5.86 -3.56
CA GLN A 292 9.06 -4.77 -4.56
C GLN A 292 7.66 -4.55 -5.15
N THR A 293 6.85 -5.60 -5.19
CA THR A 293 5.49 -5.58 -5.74
C THR A 293 4.39 -5.55 -4.68
N ARG A 294 4.77 -5.47 -3.39
CA ARG A 294 3.84 -5.50 -2.24
C ARG A 294 2.93 -6.72 -2.25
N ASN A 295 3.50 -7.87 -2.57
CA ASN A 295 2.78 -9.12 -2.80
C ASN A 295 3.27 -10.22 -1.85
N GLY A 296 2.54 -10.40 -0.75
CA GLY A 296 2.84 -11.43 0.24
C GLY A 296 2.70 -12.85 -0.30
N ALA A 297 1.80 -13.11 -1.26
CA ALA A 297 1.67 -14.45 -1.83
C ALA A 297 2.91 -14.87 -2.65
N LEU A 298 3.59 -13.93 -3.33
CA LEU A 298 4.88 -14.21 -3.96
C LEU A 298 5.96 -14.52 -2.92
N GLN A 299 6.03 -13.74 -1.84
CA GLN A 299 6.96 -14.00 -0.74
C GLN A 299 6.71 -15.40 -0.14
N TYR A 300 5.44 -15.78 0.04
CA TYR A 300 5.02 -17.08 0.56
C TYR A 300 5.54 -18.27 -0.27
N LEU A 301 5.67 -18.13 -1.59
CA LEU A 301 6.20 -19.20 -2.44
C LEU A 301 7.66 -19.54 -2.12
N ALA A 302 8.45 -18.56 -1.69
CA ALA A 302 9.84 -18.74 -1.31
C ALA A 302 10.02 -19.41 0.06
N LEU A 303 8.96 -19.47 0.88
CA LEU A 303 9.03 -19.95 2.26
C LEU A 303 9.01 -21.48 2.37
N SER A 304 9.74 -21.99 3.36
CA SER A 304 9.67 -23.38 3.80
C SER A 304 8.28 -23.74 4.35
N PRO A 305 7.90 -25.04 4.40
CA PRO A 305 6.62 -25.46 4.98
C PRO A 305 6.40 -24.96 6.42
N GLN A 306 7.46 -24.85 7.23
CA GLN A 306 7.40 -24.32 8.58
C GLN A 306 7.05 -22.82 8.59
N LEU A 307 7.78 -22.00 7.84
CA LEU A 307 7.49 -20.56 7.76
C LEU A 307 6.14 -20.28 7.09
N ARG A 308 5.68 -21.14 6.17
CA ARG A 308 4.32 -21.04 5.62
C ARG A 308 3.25 -21.19 6.68
N GLN A 309 3.42 -22.11 7.64
CA GLN A 309 2.48 -22.24 8.77
C GLN A 309 2.46 -20.99 9.66
N GLU A 310 3.62 -20.34 9.83
CA GLU A 310 3.72 -19.08 10.54
C GLU A 310 3.00 -17.94 9.81
N ALA A 311 3.26 -17.78 8.50
CA ALA A 311 2.55 -16.81 7.66
C ALA A 311 1.04 -17.04 7.66
N ASP A 312 0.58 -18.31 7.59
CA ASP A 312 -0.84 -18.66 7.64
C ASP A 312 -1.50 -18.31 8.99
N ALA A 313 -0.72 -18.29 10.08
CA ALA A 313 -1.18 -17.90 11.41
C ALA A 313 -1.10 -16.40 11.68
N SER A 314 -0.39 -15.63 10.84
CA SER A 314 -0.12 -14.21 11.03
C SER A 314 -1.39 -13.35 10.88
N ASP A 315 -1.67 -12.53 11.90
CA ASP A 315 -2.73 -11.51 11.84
C ASP A 315 -2.42 -10.45 10.77
N TYR A 316 -1.14 -10.12 10.58
CA TYR A 316 -0.71 -9.17 9.55
C TYR A 316 -1.14 -9.66 8.15
N VAL A 317 -0.80 -10.89 7.77
CA VAL A 317 -1.18 -11.47 6.47
C VAL A 317 -2.70 -11.51 6.29
N ARG A 318 -3.42 -11.86 7.35
CA ARG A 318 -4.88 -12.00 7.34
C ARG A 318 -5.60 -10.66 7.20
N GLN A 319 -5.11 -9.62 7.87
CA GLN A 319 -5.71 -8.29 7.86
C GLN A 319 -5.24 -7.42 6.69
N SER A 320 -4.04 -7.68 6.15
CA SER A 320 -3.52 -6.98 4.98
C SER A 320 -3.98 -7.58 3.65
N TYR A 321 -4.67 -8.72 3.68
CA TYR A 321 -5.14 -9.47 2.51
C TYR A 321 -4.01 -9.76 1.52
N TRP A 322 -2.87 -10.22 2.06
CA TRP A 322 -1.63 -10.52 1.31
C TRP A 322 -0.95 -9.32 0.66
N VAL A 323 -1.30 -8.09 1.06
CA VAL A 323 -0.57 -6.88 0.65
C VAL A 323 0.53 -6.60 1.67
N THR A 324 1.77 -6.41 1.22
CA THR A 324 2.91 -6.13 2.09
C THR A 324 3.37 -4.67 2.04
N GLY A 325 3.98 -4.19 3.13
CA GLY A 325 4.46 -2.81 3.28
C GLY A 325 3.35 -1.75 3.40
N MET A 326 3.74 -0.47 3.35
CA MET A 326 2.84 0.69 3.42
C MET A 326 2.88 1.52 2.13
N SER A 327 2.05 2.57 2.03
CA SER A 327 1.98 3.49 0.88
C SER A 327 3.34 4.11 0.51
N SER A 328 4.17 4.43 1.49
CA SER A 328 5.56 4.87 1.38
C SER A 328 6.22 4.70 2.77
N PRO A 329 7.53 4.42 2.87
CA PRO A 329 8.46 4.07 1.79
C PRO A 329 8.12 2.78 1.04
N TRP A 330 8.76 2.55 -0.11
CA TRP A 330 8.64 1.29 -0.89
C TRP A 330 10.01 0.74 -1.27
N VAL A 331 10.07 -0.58 -1.46
CA VAL A 331 11.31 -1.29 -1.79
C VAL A 331 11.80 -0.87 -3.18
N GLY A 332 13.01 -0.33 -3.22
CA GLY A 332 13.72 0.01 -4.45
C GLY A 332 14.43 -1.18 -5.10
N PRO A 333 15.40 -0.94 -5.98
CA PRO A 333 16.20 -2.01 -6.58
C PRO A 333 16.99 -2.78 -5.51
N ILE A 334 16.80 -4.10 -5.47
CA ILE A 334 17.46 -4.98 -4.49
C ILE A 334 18.82 -5.45 -5.01
N THR A 335 19.82 -5.38 -4.12
CA THR A 335 21.18 -5.87 -4.34
C THR A 335 21.49 -7.02 -3.37
N ILE A 336 22.07 -8.10 -3.89
CA ILE A 336 22.67 -9.15 -3.04
C ILE A 336 24.06 -8.64 -2.62
N VAL A 337 24.22 -8.27 -1.35
CA VAL A 337 25.46 -7.76 -0.77
C VAL A 337 26.44 -8.90 -0.47
N SER A 338 25.93 -10.02 0.06
CA SER A 338 26.73 -11.22 0.31
C SER A 338 25.92 -12.49 0.08
N GLN A 339 26.64 -13.55 -0.29
CA GLN A 339 26.13 -14.91 -0.42
C GLN A 339 27.18 -15.85 0.20
N GLU A 340 26.94 -16.32 1.42
CA GLU A 340 27.85 -17.19 2.15
C GLU A 340 27.33 -18.63 2.12
N GLN A 341 28.08 -19.51 1.45
CA GLN A 341 27.73 -20.92 1.39
C GLN A 341 28.20 -21.63 2.66
N LEU A 342 27.25 -22.01 3.52
CA LEU A 342 27.53 -22.72 4.78
C LEU A 342 27.67 -24.24 4.56
N SER A 343 26.93 -24.79 3.60
CA SER A 343 27.05 -26.19 3.16
C SER A 343 26.57 -26.39 1.72
N ASP A 344 26.52 -27.64 1.23
CA ASP A 344 25.93 -27.97 -0.09
C ASP A 344 24.41 -27.73 -0.15
N THR A 345 23.77 -27.54 1.01
CA THR A 345 22.31 -27.42 1.14
C THR A 345 21.88 -26.18 1.92
N GLU A 346 22.79 -25.29 2.30
CA GLU A 346 22.51 -24.13 3.15
C GLU A 346 23.36 -22.92 2.72
N ILE A 347 22.70 -21.81 2.44
CA ILE A 347 23.32 -20.56 1.97
C ILE A 347 22.67 -19.37 2.67
N GLU A 348 23.51 -18.51 3.24
CA GLU A 348 23.10 -17.24 3.84
C GLU A 348 23.21 -16.11 2.81
N TYR A 349 22.13 -15.33 2.66
CA TYR A 349 22.09 -14.15 1.81
C TYR A 349 21.96 -12.90 2.66
N THR A 350 22.72 -11.86 2.31
CA THR A 350 22.48 -10.49 2.79
C THR A 350 22.01 -9.65 1.61
N LEU A 351 20.84 -9.05 1.74
CA LEU A 351 20.22 -8.17 0.76
C LEU A 351 20.27 -6.72 1.24
N SER A 352 20.32 -5.78 0.31
CA SER A 352 20.19 -4.36 0.62
C SER A 352 19.42 -3.64 -0.49
N PHE A 353 18.59 -2.68 -0.09
CA PHE A 353 17.81 -1.87 -1.02
C PHE A 353 17.50 -0.47 -0.45
N PRO A 354 17.38 0.54 -1.32
CA PRO A 354 16.91 1.85 -0.91
C PRO A 354 15.41 1.85 -0.64
N GLU A 355 15.01 2.54 0.43
CA GLU A 355 13.62 2.79 0.81
C GLU A 355 13.11 4.04 0.11
N MET A 356 12.44 3.82 -1.02
CA MET A 356 12.04 4.88 -1.92
C MET A 356 10.85 5.65 -1.35
N THR A 357 10.92 6.98 -1.41
CA THR A 357 9.88 7.92 -1.01
C THR A 357 9.66 8.95 -2.12
N SER A 358 8.66 9.84 -1.97
CA SER A 358 8.41 10.90 -2.95
C SER A 358 9.54 11.93 -3.06
N SER A 359 10.49 11.98 -2.11
CA SER A 359 11.60 12.93 -2.13
C SER A 359 12.81 12.36 -1.37
N PRO A 360 14.03 12.42 -1.94
CA PRO A 360 15.25 11.99 -1.25
C PRO A 360 15.55 12.85 0.00
N PRO A 361 16.37 12.37 0.96
CA PRO A 361 17.17 11.15 0.92
C PRO A 361 16.36 9.87 1.17
N HIS A 362 16.84 8.75 0.61
CA HIS A 362 16.29 7.42 0.85
C HIS A 362 17.18 6.72 1.87
N THR A 363 16.59 6.18 2.94
CA THR A 363 17.27 5.25 3.84
C THR A 363 17.55 3.94 3.09
N THR A 364 18.42 3.11 3.66
CA THR A 364 18.75 1.80 3.08
C THR A 364 18.38 0.72 4.07
N ALA A 365 17.52 -0.21 3.65
CA ALA A 365 17.19 -1.39 4.42
C ALA A 365 18.18 -2.51 4.10
N THR A 366 18.40 -3.38 5.09
CA THR A 366 19.21 -4.60 4.96
C THR A 366 18.39 -5.78 5.47
N GLU A 367 18.44 -6.88 4.74
CA GLU A 367 17.76 -8.13 5.11
C GLU A 367 18.77 -9.27 5.08
N LYS A 368 18.65 -10.22 6.01
CA LYS A 368 19.47 -11.43 6.02
C LYS A 368 18.59 -12.67 6.04
N LEU A 369 18.80 -13.57 5.09
CA LEU A 369 17.97 -14.73 4.85
C LEU A 369 18.80 -16.01 4.88
N MET A 370 18.27 -17.05 5.52
CA MET A 370 18.78 -18.41 5.42
C MET A 370 17.97 -19.18 4.39
N VAL A 371 18.66 -19.69 3.37
CA VAL A 371 18.06 -20.47 2.29
C VAL A 371 18.61 -21.90 2.33
N GLU A 372 17.72 -22.86 2.49
CA GLU A 372 18.08 -24.28 2.59
C GLU A 372 17.39 -25.11 1.51
N LYS A 373 18.06 -26.18 1.11
CA LYS A 373 17.49 -27.19 0.23
C LYS A 373 16.75 -28.22 1.07
N LEU A 374 15.42 -28.24 0.93
CA LEU A 374 14.57 -29.22 1.59
C LEU A 374 14.14 -30.29 0.59
N ILE A 375 14.03 -31.54 1.06
CA ILE A 375 13.57 -32.68 0.28
C ILE A 375 12.29 -33.21 0.92
N ASP A 376 11.22 -33.31 0.13
CA ASP A 376 9.97 -33.97 0.53
C ASP A 376 9.58 -35.09 -0.45
N ASP A 377 8.45 -35.75 -0.15
CA ASP A 377 7.91 -36.87 -0.93
C ASP A 377 7.43 -36.47 -2.35
N GLY A 378 7.31 -35.18 -2.64
CA GLY A 378 6.91 -34.58 -3.92
C GLY A 378 8.08 -33.99 -4.74
N GLY A 379 9.28 -33.88 -4.16
CA GLY A 379 10.48 -33.37 -4.81
C GLY A 379 11.40 -32.61 -3.84
N GLY A 380 12.54 -32.14 -4.35
CA GLY A 380 13.41 -31.23 -3.59
C GLY A 380 13.28 -29.80 -4.11
N GLY A 381 13.28 -28.81 -3.21
CA GLY A 381 13.23 -27.39 -3.53
C GLY A 381 14.16 -26.57 -2.66
N TRP A 382 14.37 -25.31 -3.02
CA TRP A 382 15.09 -24.34 -2.20
C TRP A 382 14.11 -23.38 -1.56
N PHE A 383 14.27 -23.16 -0.27
CA PHE A 383 13.32 -22.39 0.52
C PHE A 383 14.04 -21.49 1.51
N ILE A 384 13.47 -20.33 1.78
CA ILE A 384 13.81 -19.54 2.96
C ILE A 384 13.32 -20.32 4.18
N THR A 385 14.24 -20.71 5.05
CA THR A 385 13.96 -21.44 6.30
C THR A 385 14.01 -20.54 7.51
N ARG A 386 14.78 -19.45 7.47
CA ARG A 386 14.86 -18.43 8.52
C ARG A 386 15.05 -17.05 7.90
N VAL A 387 14.34 -16.06 8.44
CA VAL A 387 14.66 -14.64 8.28
C VAL A 387 15.57 -14.29 9.46
N LEU A 388 16.86 -14.05 9.21
CA LEU A 388 17.85 -13.78 10.25
C LEU A 388 17.90 -12.28 10.63
N GLN A 389 17.52 -11.42 9.69
CA GLN A 389 17.32 -9.98 9.89
C GLN A 389 16.19 -9.54 8.97
N SER A 390 15.09 -9.05 9.54
CA SER A 390 13.93 -8.55 8.79
C SER A 390 14.17 -7.15 8.24
N SER A 391 13.58 -6.87 7.07
CA SER A 391 13.48 -5.53 6.48
C SER A 391 12.17 -4.80 6.85
N ASP A 392 11.23 -5.49 7.51
CA ASP A 392 9.81 -5.11 7.73
C ASP A 392 8.94 -5.05 6.46
N TYR A 393 9.47 -5.43 5.29
CA TYR A 393 8.69 -5.56 4.04
C TYR A 393 8.23 -7.01 3.75
N GLY A 394 8.68 -7.95 4.58
CA GLY A 394 8.34 -9.37 4.54
C GLY A 394 6.98 -9.73 5.17
N ILE A 395 6.45 -10.91 4.86
CA ILE A 395 5.28 -11.53 5.54
C ILE A 395 5.65 -12.38 6.76
N ILE A 396 6.94 -12.68 6.91
CA ILE A 396 7.47 -13.33 8.08
C ILE A 396 8.08 -12.23 8.92
N ASP A 397 7.55 -12.08 10.12
CA ASP A 397 8.24 -11.33 11.14
C ASP A 397 9.55 -12.08 11.38
N GLY A 398 10.65 -11.50 10.92
CA GLY A 398 11.92 -11.94 11.43
C GLY A 398 11.88 -11.87 12.96
N PRO A 399 12.76 -12.61 13.65
CA PRO A 399 13.02 -12.36 15.05
C PRO A 399 13.27 -10.86 15.17
N LYS A 400 12.46 -10.19 16.00
CA LYS A 400 12.52 -8.75 16.24
C LYS A 400 13.88 -8.45 16.87
N HIS A 401 14.86 -8.35 15.98
CA HIS A 401 16.31 -8.26 16.12
C HIS A 401 17.01 -9.35 16.96
N TYR A 402 17.97 -10.04 16.33
CA TYR A 402 19.04 -10.75 17.02
C TYR A 402 20.23 -9.82 17.19
N ILE A 403 20.68 -9.62 18.43
CA ILE A 403 22.01 -9.09 18.68
C ILE A 403 22.93 -10.26 18.92
N ARG A 404 23.82 -10.50 17.97
CA ARG A 404 24.80 -11.59 18.01
C ARG A 404 26.14 -11.02 18.47
N HIS A 405 26.52 -11.21 19.73
CA HIS A 405 27.79 -10.73 20.27
C HIS A 405 28.69 -11.89 20.74
N ASP A 406 29.96 -11.88 20.36
CA ASP A 406 30.97 -12.84 20.84
C ASP A 406 31.55 -12.32 22.17
N VAL A 407 30.84 -12.59 23.26
CA VAL A 407 31.12 -12.03 24.60
C VAL A 407 32.46 -12.51 25.17
N ASP A 408 33.01 -13.63 24.69
CA ASP A 408 34.25 -14.21 25.22
C ASP A 408 35.42 -14.27 24.21
N GLY A 409 35.24 -13.74 23.00
CA GLY A 409 36.26 -13.75 21.94
C GLY A 409 36.62 -15.17 21.46
N GLY A 410 35.80 -16.16 21.79
CA GLY A 410 35.99 -17.57 21.48
C GLY A 410 35.38 -18.01 20.16
N GLY A 411 34.74 -17.10 19.41
CA GLY A 411 33.99 -17.40 18.20
C GLY A 411 32.61 -18.01 18.47
N LYS A 412 32.12 -17.93 19.71
CA LYS A 412 30.81 -18.46 20.14
C LYS A 412 29.92 -17.31 20.58
N TYR A 413 28.77 -17.19 19.93
CA TYR A 413 27.92 -16.02 20.07
C TYR A 413 26.85 -16.23 21.13
N VAL A 414 26.60 -15.17 21.91
CA VAL A 414 25.41 -15.04 22.75
C VAL A 414 24.40 -14.20 21.97
N THR A 415 23.15 -14.64 21.92
CA THR A 415 22.06 -13.91 21.29
C THR A 415 21.07 -13.41 22.32
N ALA A 416 20.60 -12.16 22.20
CA ALA A 416 19.51 -11.61 22.98
C ALA A 416 18.37 -11.13 22.05
N GLN A 417 17.11 -11.35 22.43
CA GLN A 417 15.90 -11.00 21.67
C GLN A 417 14.80 -10.55 22.63
N ILE A 418 13.99 -9.56 22.24
CA ILE A 418 12.72 -9.25 22.91
C ILE A 418 11.54 -9.76 22.06
N THR A 419 10.62 -10.47 22.69
CA THR A 419 9.36 -10.91 22.08
C THR A 419 8.17 -10.27 22.80
N VAL A 420 7.08 -10.09 22.06
CA VAL A 420 5.82 -9.58 22.58
C VAL A 420 4.73 -10.59 22.28
N ASN A 421 4.01 -11.02 23.32
CA ASN A 421 2.78 -11.75 23.15
C ASN A 421 1.61 -10.77 23.07
N HIS A 422 1.09 -10.57 21.85
CA HIS A 422 0.03 -9.61 21.55
C HIS A 422 -1.34 -9.99 22.16
N LEU A 423 -1.53 -11.23 22.60
CA LEU A 423 -2.79 -11.65 23.22
C LEU A 423 -2.92 -11.19 24.68
N ASN A 424 -1.80 -10.96 25.36
CA ASN A 424 -1.76 -10.63 26.78
C ASN A 424 -0.79 -9.47 27.14
N ASN A 425 -0.24 -8.78 26.14
CA ASN A 425 0.76 -7.71 26.28
C ASN A 425 1.97 -8.10 27.15
N GLN A 426 2.38 -9.36 27.08
CA GLN A 426 3.55 -9.84 27.83
C GLN A 426 4.82 -9.63 27.01
N TRP A 427 5.80 -8.95 27.60
CA TRP A 427 7.10 -8.69 27.00
C TRP A 427 8.15 -9.59 27.62
N GLU A 428 8.96 -10.25 26.81
CA GLU A 428 9.96 -11.20 27.28
C GLU A 428 11.32 -10.95 26.61
N LEU A 429 12.38 -10.85 27.42
CA LEU A 429 13.76 -10.85 26.94
C LEU A 429 14.31 -12.28 27.02
N THR A 430 14.67 -12.83 25.87
CA THR A 430 15.27 -14.16 25.73
C THR A 430 16.75 -14.03 25.42
N VAL A 431 17.60 -14.74 26.16
CA VAL A 431 19.04 -14.85 25.92
C VAL A 431 19.41 -16.31 25.64
N THR A 432 20.14 -16.55 24.55
CA THR A 432 20.56 -17.89 24.12
C THR A 432 22.08 -17.96 24.04
N LYS A 433 22.68 -18.99 24.63
CA LYS A 433 24.11 -19.34 24.53
C LYS A 433 24.27 -20.85 24.44
N ASP A 434 25.00 -21.35 23.44
CA ASP A 434 25.36 -22.78 23.30
C ASP A 434 24.13 -23.72 23.46
N ASP A 435 23.05 -23.45 22.71
CA ASP A 435 21.77 -24.19 22.74
C ASP A 435 20.99 -24.14 24.07
N SER A 436 21.44 -23.34 25.04
CA SER A 436 20.74 -23.05 26.28
C SER A 436 20.05 -21.70 26.20
N GLU A 437 18.77 -21.67 26.55
CA GLU A 437 17.91 -20.49 26.50
C GLU A 437 17.45 -20.11 27.91
N ALA A 438 17.48 -18.82 28.22
CA ALA A 438 16.89 -18.24 29.42
C ALA A 438 16.03 -17.05 29.04
N ALA A 439 14.83 -16.97 29.59
CA ALA A 439 13.86 -15.93 29.26
C ALA A 439 13.35 -15.25 30.54
N VAL A 440 13.15 -13.93 30.47
CA VAL A 440 12.67 -13.12 31.59
C VAL A 440 11.65 -12.10 31.12
N GLU A 441 10.49 -12.09 31.78
CA GLU A 441 9.45 -11.11 31.52
C GLU A 441 9.90 -9.71 31.97
N ILE A 442 9.85 -8.76 31.05
CA ILE A 442 10.18 -7.34 31.24
C ILE A 442 8.90 -6.49 31.14
N PHE A 443 8.95 -5.22 31.56
CA PHE A 443 7.81 -4.28 31.49
C PHE A 443 6.49 -4.78 32.14
N LYS A 444 6.59 -5.54 33.22
CA LYS A 444 5.44 -6.14 33.92
C LYS A 444 4.38 -5.08 34.28
N GLY A 445 3.20 -5.21 33.69
CA GLY A 445 2.04 -4.34 33.94
C GLY A 445 2.08 -2.99 33.23
N ASP A 446 3.03 -2.77 32.31
CA ASP A 446 3.08 -1.59 31.45
C ASP A 446 2.34 -1.87 30.12
N ASN A 447 1.58 -0.88 29.64
CA ASN A 447 0.87 -0.94 28.37
C ASN A 447 1.63 -0.07 27.35
N LYS A 448 2.83 -0.49 26.96
CA LYS A 448 3.50 0.07 25.78
C LYS A 448 2.61 -0.27 24.56
N GLY A 449 2.07 0.74 23.88
CA GLY A 449 1.00 0.64 22.87
C GLY A 449 1.39 0.02 21.52
N PHE A 450 0.61 0.30 20.46
CA PHE A 450 0.75 -0.26 19.10
C PHE A 450 2.16 -0.14 18.48
N ASP A 451 2.67 -1.25 17.91
CA ASP A 451 3.92 -1.38 17.13
C ASP A 451 5.18 -0.76 17.77
N VAL A 452 5.22 -0.69 19.10
CA VAL A 452 6.36 -0.15 19.83
C VAL A 452 7.46 -1.23 19.90
N SER A 453 8.72 -0.82 19.87
CA SER A 453 9.85 -1.43 20.60
C SER A 453 10.61 -2.60 19.96
N THR A 454 11.43 -2.27 18.96
CA THR A 454 12.60 -3.08 18.58
C THR A 454 13.77 -2.80 19.53
N ILE A 455 14.59 -3.79 19.88
CA ILE A 455 15.93 -3.48 20.43
C ILE A 455 16.76 -2.94 19.27
N ALA A 456 17.20 -1.68 19.31
CA ALA A 456 18.18 -1.18 18.35
C ALA A 456 19.56 -1.78 18.58
N ALA A 457 19.97 -1.89 19.85
CA ALA A 457 21.25 -2.45 20.23
C ALA A 457 21.25 -2.95 21.68
N ALA A 458 22.17 -3.84 22.04
CA ALA A 458 22.35 -4.32 23.40
C ALA A 458 23.82 -4.62 23.67
N HIS A 459 24.21 -4.42 24.92
CA HIS A 459 25.55 -4.65 25.45
C HIS A 459 25.45 -5.67 26.60
N ILE A 460 26.01 -6.86 26.40
CA ILE A 460 26.01 -7.92 27.41
C ILE A 460 27.28 -7.76 28.26
N ILE A 461 27.10 -7.28 29.50
CA ILE A 461 28.20 -7.00 30.44
C ILE A 461 28.65 -8.29 31.15
N SER A 462 27.68 -9.15 31.51
CA SER A 462 27.93 -10.43 32.17
C SER A 462 26.72 -11.37 31.96
N PRO A 463 26.79 -12.65 32.35
CA PRO A 463 25.65 -13.57 32.25
C PRO A 463 24.36 -13.05 32.92
N ASP A 464 24.50 -12.19 33.93
CA ASP A 464 23.39 -11.66 34.74
C ASP A 464 23.16 -10.16 34.52
N THR A 465 23.80 -9.53 33.53
CA THR A 465 23.68 -8.10 33.27
C THR A 465 23.72 -7.78 31.77
N VAL A 466 22.65 -7.17 31.28
CA VAL A 466 22.51 -6.73 29.88
C VAL A 466 21.91 -5.33 29.84
N ASP A 467 22.56 -4.45 29.09
CA ASP A 467 22.01 -3.14 28.75
C ASP A 467 21.43 -3.22 27.34
N PHE A 468 20.27 -2.61 27.11
CA PHE A 468 19.64 -2.63 25.79
C PHE A 468 18.90 -1.31 25.50
N LEU A 469 19.04 -0.85 24.27
CA LEU A 469 18.42 0.33 23.72
C LEU A 469 17.13 -0.08 22.99
N LEU A 470 16.01 0.41 23.48
CA LEU A 470 14.69 0.19 22.94
C LEU A 470 14.30 1.32 21.99
N VAL A 471 13.78 0.98 20.82
CA VAL A 471 13.33 1.94 19.80
C VAL A 471 11.85 1.81 19.53
N THR A 472 11.14 2.91 19.77
CA THR A 472 9.74 3.07 19.38
C THR A 472 9.69 3.75 18.04
N ASP A 473 9.18 3.05 17.04
CA ASP A 473 9.07 3.61 15.70
C ASP A 473 7.75 4.39 15.54
N TYR A 474 7.84 5.69 15.28
CA TYR A 474 6.69 6.55 14.98
C TYR A 474 6.50 6.77 13.47
N ARG A 475 6.84 5.77 12.63
CA ARG A 475 6.66 5.71 11.15
C ARG A 475 5.30 6.18 10.62
N SER A 476 4.27 6.31 11.46
CA SER A 476 2.96 6.92 11.11
C SER A 476 2.95 8.47 11.04
N MET A 477 4.04 9.15 11.42
CA MET A 477 4.15 10.61 11.39
C MET A 477 4.83 11.11 10.11
N PRO A 478 4.39 12.26 9.54
CA PRO A 478 4.80 12.74 8.21
C PRO A 478 6.29 13.06 8.02
N PHE A 479 7.11 12.96 9.07
CA PHE A 479 8.56 13.23 9.01
C PHE A 479 9.42 12.05 9.49
N GLY A 480 8.81 10.92 9.87
CA GLY A 480 9.51 9.84 10.55
C GLY A 480 10.04 10.28 11.93
N GLY A 481 10.17 9.35 12.86
CA GLY A 481 10.73 9.66 14.17
C GLY A 481 10.81 8.41 15.03
N CYS A 482 11.87 8.30 15.81
CA CYS A 482 12.08 7.17 16.71
C CYS A 482 12.21 7.68 18.15
N GLY A 483 11.51 7.04 19.08
CA GLY A 483 11.70 7.23 20.52
C GLY A 483 12.73 6.24 21.04
N TYR A 484 13.71 6.69 21.80
CA TYR A 484 14.77 5.85 22.34
C TYR A 484 14.66 5.75 23.86
N GLU A 485 14.70 4.53 24.41
CA GLU A 485 14.76 4.28 25.85
C GLU A 485 15.90 3.30 26.13
N LEU A 486 16.83 3.64 27.02
CA LEU A 486 17.90 2.73 27.43
C LEU A 486 17.52 2.04 28.74
N TYR A 487 17.72 0.72 28.80
CA TYR A 487 17.49 -0.07 29.98
C TYR A 487 18.72 -0.88 30.36
N SER A 488 18.88 -1.11 31.66
CA SER A 488 19.82 -2.08 32.23
C SER A 488 19.01 -3.14 32.98
N LEU A 489 19.22 -4.39 32.60
CA LEU A 489 18.67 -5.54 33.31
C LEU A 489 19.80 -6.20 34.09
N LYS A 490 19.69 -6.22 35.42
CA LYS A 490 20.66 -6.84 36.32
C LYS A 490 19.96 -7.70 37.35
N ASP A 491 20.35 -8.96 37.48
CA ASP A 491 19.77 -9.90 38.46
C ASP A 491 18.22 -9.97 38.36
N ALA A 492 17.69 -9.97 37.13
CA ALA A 492 16.25 -9.89 36.80
C ALA A 492 15.53 -8.59 37.25
N ALA A 493 16.26 -7.57 37.68
CA ALA A 493 15.73 -6.24 37.95
C ALA A 493 15.99 -5.30 36.77
N LEU A 494 14.92 -4.75 36.19
CA LEU A 494 14.98 -3.80 35.08
C LEU A 494 15.04 -2.37 35.61
N ALA A 495 16.01 -1.58 35.13
CA ALA A 495 16.15 -0.17 35.44
C ALA A 495 16.27 0.65 34.15
N GLN A 496 15.52 1.75 34.05
CA GLN A 496 15.67 2.69 32.93
C GLN A 496 16.85 3.63 33.20
N ILE A 497 17.69 3.84 32.18
CA ILE A 497 18.77 4.82 32.19
C ILE A 497 18.27 6.06 31.45
N ASP A 498 18.41 7.22 32.09
CA ASP A 498 17.93 8.48 31.54
C ASP A 498 18.76 8.91 30.32
N LEU A 499 18.09 9.08 29.18
CA LEU A 499 18.64 9.58 27.93
C LEU A 499 18.24 11.04 27.63
N SER A 500 17.45 11.68 28.49
CA SER A 500 16.83 12.99 28.19
C SER A 500 17.82 14.09 27.85
N THR A 501 19.06 13.99 28.32
CA THR A 501 20.13 14.96 28.04
C THR A 501 20.71 14.84 26.63
N ILE A 502 20.53 13.71 25.94
CA ILE A 502 21.13 13.44 24.63
C ILE A 502 20.10 13.29 23.50
N THR A 503 18.81 13.22 23.82
CA THR A 503 17.71 13.11 22.85
C THR A 503 17.27 14.45 22.24
N HIS A 504 17.81 15.58 22.71
CA HIS A 504 17.50 16.92 22.19
C HIS A 504 18.42 17.36 21.04
N GLY A 505 19.34 16.48 20.61
CA GLY A 505 20.33 16.75 19.59
C GLY A 505 21.57 17.46 20.14
N THR A 506 22.67 17.25 19.43
CA THR A 506 24.00 17.77 19.78
C THR A 506 24.11 19.25 19.42
N PRO A 507 24.50 20.14 20.35
CA PRO A 507 24.68 21.56 20.05
C PRO A 507 25.72 21.79 18.95
N PHE A 508 25.41 22.65 17.99
CA PHE A 508 26.33 23.10 16.96
C PHE A 508 26.22 24.62 16.75
N SER A 509 27.21 25.19 16.08
CA SER A 509 27.24 26.59 15.67
C SER A 509 27.52 26.70 14.19
N ILE A 510 27.07 27.78 13.57
CA ILE A 510 27.23 28.02 12.13
C ILE A 510 27.82 29.40 11.88
N HIS A 511 28.80 29.45 10.97
CA HIS A 511 29.43 30.66 10.48
C HIS A 511 29.31 30.74 8.95
N VAL A 512 28.60 31.75 8.44
CA VAL A 512 28.36 31.90 7.00
C VAL A 512 29.35 32.91 6.40
N ASP A 513 30.09 32.48 5.37
CA ASP A 513 30.86 33.34 4.49
C ASP A 513 30.02 33.68 3.25
N GLU A 514 29.35 34.84 3.28
CA GLU A 514 28.50 35.29 2.18
C GLU A 514 29.26 35.49 0.86
N VAL A 515 30.57 35.78 0.92
CA VAL A 515 31.40 36.04 -0.26
C VAL A 515 31.78 34.73 -0.94
N ARG A 516 32.18 33.73 -0.15
CA ARG A 516 32.53 32.40 -0.64
C ARG A 516 31.33 31.49 -0.86
N ARG A 517 30.15 31.90 -0.37
CA ARG A 517 28.90 31.13 -0.43
C ARG A 517 29.08 29.77 0.23
N SER A 518 29.57 29.77 1.47
CA SER A 518 29.79 28.56 2.26
C SER A 518 29.42 28.81 3.71
N ALA A 519 29.02 27.75 4.41
CA ALA A 519 28.87 27.75 5.86
C ALA A 519 29.89 26.80 6.49
N GLU A 520 30.53 27.25 7.56
CA GLU A 520 31.29 26.40 8.47
C GLU A 520 30.39 26.03 9.65
N ILE A 521 30.25 24.74 9.92
CA ILE A 521 29.44 24.17 10.97
C ILE A 521 30.41 23.57 11.99
N GLU A 522 30.33 24.01 13.24
CA GLU A 522 31.21 23.55 14.32
C GLU A 522 30.39 22.93 15.46
N SER A 523 30.77 21.73 15.89
CA SER A 523 30.25 21.07 17.09
C SER A 523 31.40 20.41 17.84
N ASN A 524 31.52 20.69 19.15
CA ASN A 524 32.55 20.16 20.04
C ASN A 524 33.98 20.09 19.44
N GLY A 525 34.37 21.12 18.67
CA GLY A 525 35.67 21.24 18.02
C GLY A 525 35.82 20.54 16.67
N ALA A 526 34.85 19.74 16.24
CA ALA A 526 34.75 19.24 14.86
C ALA A 526 34.16 20.32 13.96
N VAL A 527 34.65 20.42 12.72
CA VAL A 527 34.23 21.44 11.75
C VAL A 527 33.94 20.81 10.40
N ALA A 528 32.79 21.14 9.82
CA ALA A 528 32.43 20.83 8.44
C ALA A 528 32.16 22.10 7.63
N ALA A 529 32.62 22.14 6.39
CA ALA A 529 32.33 23.23 5.47
C ALA A 529 31.36 22.76 4.39
N VAL A 530 30.19 23.40 4.30
CA VAL A 530 29.16 23.09 3.30
C VAL A 530 29.00 24.26 2.33
N PRO A 531 28.93 24.01 1.00
CA PRO A 531 28.60 25.05 0.04
C PRO A 531 27.12 25.45 0.14
N LEU A 532 26.82 26.72 -0.09
CA LEU A 532 25.47 27.30 0.00
C LEU A 532 24.93 27.69 -1.39
N SER A 533 23.73 27.19 -1.70
CA SER A 533 22.95 27.51 -2.89
C SER A 533 22.35 28.93 -2.84
N ASP A 534 21.68 29.38 -3.92
CA ASP A 534 20.94 30.65 -3.91
C ASP A 534 19.77 30.61 -2.90
N TRP A 535 19.14 29.45 -2.73
CA TRP A 535 18.06 29.26 -1.77
C TRP A 535 18.56 29.30 -0.34
N ASP A 536 19.71 28.66 -0.06
CA ASP A 536 20.29 28.61 1.29
C ASP A 536 20.73 30.02 1.72
N MET A 537 21.33 30.77 0.78
CA MET A 537 21.68 32.18 1.03
C MET A 537 20.45 33.06 1.29
N HIS A 538 19.34 32.83 0.57
CA HIS A 538 18.09 33.54 0.84
C HIS A 538 17.50 33.16 2.21
N GLY A 539 17.53 31.87 2.56
CA GLY A 539 17.14 31.37 3.86
C GLY A 539 17.94 32.02 4.99
N TYR A 540 19.27 32.07 4.86
CA TYR A 540 20.14 32.74 5.83
C TYR A 540 19.83 34.24 5.96
N GLN A 541 19.61 34.96 4.85
CA GLN A 541 19.23 36.37 4.90
C GLN A 541 17.88 36.62 5.58
N GLN A 542 16.96 35.67 5.48
CA GLN A 542 15.62 35.77 6.05
C GLN A 542 15.56 35.35 7.53
N TYR A 543 16.25 34.27 7.89
CA TYR A 543 16.13 33.59 9.18
C TYR A 543 17.41 33.64 10.03
N GLY A 544 18.49 34.24 9.54
CA GLY A 544 19.80 34.19 10.19
C GLY A 544 20.26 32.73 10.34
N ASN A 545 20.87 32.40 11.47
CA ASN A 545 21.37 31.05 11.74
C ASN A 545 20.26 29.98 11.83
N GLU A 546 18.99 30.36 12.02
CA GLU A 546 17.86 29.43 12.11
C GLU A 546 17.47 28.79 10.76
N PHE A 547 18.07 29.25 9.65
CA PHE A 547 17.93 28.59 8.35
C PHE A 547 18.50 27.17 8.36
N CYS A 548 19.49 26.92 9.21
CA CYS A 548 20.11 25.62 9.38
C CYS A 548 19.48 24.88 10.56
N GLN A 549 18.98 23.68 10.30
CA GLN A 549 18.30 22.85 11.28
C GLN A 549 19.00 21.49 11.38
N ASN A 550 18.99 20.91 12.58
CA ASN A 550 19.39 19.54 12.81
C ASN A 550 18.17 18.63 12.99
N PHE A 551 18.29 17.40 12.52
CA PHE A 551 17.30 16.35 12.67
C PHE A 551 17.97 15.12 13.23
N PHE A 552 17.49 14.63 14.37
CA PHE A 552 17.97 13.39 14.96
C PHE A 552 17.49 12.19 14.13
N ILE A 553 18.40 11.30 13.71
CA ILE A 553 18.04 10.18 12.82
C ILE A 553 18.36 8.79 13.38
N SER A 554 19.42 8.62 14.19
CA SER A 554 19.74 7.32 14.80
C SER A 554 20.40 7.45 16.17
N MET A 555 20.27 6.39 16.99
CA MET A 555 21.02 6.18 18.22
C MET A 555 21.47 4.71 18.30
N ASP A 556 22.76 4.50 18.51
CA ASP A 556 23.43 3.19 18.46
C ASP A 556 24.28 2.99 19.73
N LEU A 557 24.46 1.73 20.18
CA LEU A 557 25.34 1.40 21.31
C LEU A 557 26.69 0.89 20.81
N GLN A 558 27.78 1.45 21.33
CA GLN A 558 29.14 0.97 21.14
C GLN A 558 29.68 0.35 22.43
N SER A 559 30.03 -0.93 22.34
CA SER A 559 30.60 -1.68 23.46
C SER A 559 32.05 -1.26 23.69
N VAL A 560 32.42 -0.95 24.93
CA VAL A 560 33.79 -0.60 25.31
C VAL A 560 34.29 -1.58 26.36
N ASP A 561 35.36 -2.29 26.04
CA ASP A 561 35.95 -3.30 26.92
C ASP A 561 36.30 -2.71 28.31
N GLY A 562 35.68 -3.28 29.35
CA GLY A 562 35.95 -2.93 30.75
C GLY A 562 35.17 -1.73 31.30
N GLU A 563 34.29 -1.12 30.51
CA GLU A 563 33.36 -0.08 30.98
C GLU A 563 32.02 -0.67 31.40
N ALA A 564 31.37 -0.03 32.38
CA ALA A 564 30.13 -0.53 32.97
C ALA A 564 28.87 -0.16 32.16
N LEU A 565 28.99 0.72 31.16
CA LEU A 565 27.93 1.15 30.26
C LEU A 565 28.52 1.33 28.86
N PRO A 566 27.75 1.05 27.79
CA PRO A 566 28.17 1.32 26.43
C PRO A 566 28.33 2.82 26.17
N GLU A 567 29.22 3.17 25.25
CA GLU A 567 29.18 4.49 24.61
C GLU A 567 27.92 4.56 23.73
N ILE A 568 27.24 5.70 23.74
CA ILE A 568 26.10 5.93 22.85
C ILE A 568 26.57 6.79 21.69
N VAL A 569 26.36 6.33 20.47
CA VAL A 569 26.57 7.15 19.29
C VAL A 569 25.23 7.62 18.77
N THR A 570 25.06 8.93 18.64
CA THR A 570 23.92 9.51 17.95
C THR A 570 24.34 9.96 16.57
N THR A 571 23.43 9.87 15.60
CA THR A 571 23.59 10.50 14.30
C THR A 571 22.50 11.53 14.08
N GLU A 572 22.91 12.76 13.79
CA GLU A 572 22.04 13.87 13.45
C GLU A 572 22.34 14.41 12.05
N VAL A 573 21.32 14.64 11.24
CA VAL A 573 21.45 15.33 9.96
C VAL A 573 21.46 16.83 10.20
N ILE A 574 22.48 17.54 9.75
CA ILE A 574 22.49 19.01 9.73
C ILE A 574 22.25 19.48 8.29
N ALA A 575 21.18 20.26 8.11
CA ALA A 575 20.75 20.77 6.81
C ALA A 575 20.69 22.30 6.83
N ALA A 576 21.37 22.95 5.88
CA ALA A 576 21.31 24.40 5.69
C ALA A 576 20.03 24.85 4.97
N THR A 577 19.42 23.97 4.18
CA THR A 577 18.01 23.95 3.73
C THR A 577 17.80 22.66 2.92
N LEU A 578 16.73 21.91 3.18
CA LEU A 578 16.45 20.70 2.39
C LEU A 578 16.19 21.10 0.91
N PRO A 579 16.77 20.41 -0.10
CA PRO A 579 17.57 19.18 -0.05
C PRO A 579 19.01 19.33 -0.61
N HIS A 580 19.64 20.52 -0.59
CA HIS A 580 20.80 20.78 -1.45
C HIS A 580 22.15 20.25 -0.94
N HIS A 581 22.50 20.47 0.32
CA HIS A 581 23.71 19.91 0.93
C HIS A 581 23.43 19.46 2.37
N LEU A 582 23.71 18.18 2.65
CA LEU A 582 23.55 17.54 3.95
C LEU A 582 24.92 17.16 4.49
N THR A 583 25.13 17.35 5.79
CA THR A 583 26.23 16.72 6.52
C THR A 583 25.66 15.99 7.74
N TYR A 584 26.28 14.89 8.12
CA TYR A 584 25.86 14.08 9.26
C TYR A 584 26.82 14.34 10.42
N LEU A 585 26.28 14.76 11.55
CA LEU A 585 27.00 14.90 12.80
C LEU A 585 26.86 13.57 13.56
N HIS A 586 27.98 12.89 13.78
CA HIS A 586 28.07 11.76 14.68
C HIS A 586 28.58 12.24 16.03
N THR A 587 27.88 11.90 17.10
CA THR A 587 28.26 12.30 18.46
C THR A 587 28.37 11.08 19.35
N THR A 588 29.58 10.83 19.87
CA THR A 588 29.84 9.78 20.85
C THR A 588 29.67 10.35 22.26
N TYR A 589 28.76 9.76 23.01
CA TYR A 589 28.47 10.07 24.39
C TYR A 589 28.98 8.97 25.31
N LYS A 590 29.63 9.38 26.39
CA LYS A 590 30.06 8.50 27.48
C LYS A 590 29.35 8.83 28.77
N TYR A 591 28.87 7.80 29.47
CA TYR A 591 28.23 7.98 30.77
C TYR A 591 29.26 8.06 31.89
N VAL A 592 29.44 9.25 32.47
CA VAL A 592 30.47 9.51 33.49
C VAL A 592 29.84 10.17 34.71
N ASN A 593 29.94 9.50 35.87
CA ASN A 593 29.45 10.01 37.16
C ASN A 593 27.95 10.38 37.17
N GLY A 594 27.11 9.58 36.52
CA GLY A 594 25.65 9.78 36.52
C GLY A 594 25.13 10.74 35.45
N ALA A 595 25.97 11.13 34.48
CA ALA A 595 25.57 12.02 33.39
C ALA A 595 26.26 11.65 32.08
N TRP A 596 25.53 11.80 30.97
CA TRP A 596 26.09 11.70 29.62
C TRP A 596 26.98 12.90 29.31
N LYS A 597 28.15 12.63 28.74
CA LYS A 597 29.08 13.66 28.27
C LYS A 597 29.49 13.37 26.85
N ILE A 598 29.59 14.43 26.04
CA ILE A 598 30.17 14.34 24.71
C ILE A 598 31.66 14.00 24.86
N GLU A 599 32.07 12.88 24.29
CA GLU A 599 33.46 12.45 24.20
C GLU A 599 34.08 12.94 22.90
N GLN A 600 33.39 12.70 21.78
CA GLN A 600 33.82 13.11 20.45
C GLN A 600 32.62 13.45 19.56
N THR A 601 32.86 14.32 18.61
CA THR A 601 31.96 14.60 17.48
C THR A 601 32.75 14.48 16.19
N ASP A 602 32.12 13.99 15.12
CA ASP A 602 32.70 13.96 13.78
C ASP A 602 31.63 14.25 12.72
N PHE A 603 32.06 14.82 11.61
CA PHE A 603 31.20 15.09 10.46
C PHE A 603 31.47 14.11 9.32
N SER A 604 30.42 13.74 8.60
CA SER A 604 30.52 12.88 7.42
C SER A 604 29.54 13.31 6.32
N ASP A 605 29.82 12.87 5.09
CA ASP A 605 28.96 13.08 3.91
C ASP A 605 27.97 11.91 3.69
N GLN A 606 27.97 10.91 4.59
CA GLN A 606 27.14 9.70 4.51
C GLN A 606 26.56 9.40 5.89
N PRO A 607 25.33 8.87 6.00
CA PRO A 607 24.85 8.36 7.29
C PRO A 607 25.77 7.26 7.81
N SER A 608 25.80 7.03 9.14
CA SER A 608 26.72 6.08 9.79
C SER A 608 26.61 4.70 9.13
N GLN A 609 27.75 4.07 8.83
CA GLN A 609 27.81 2.71 8.26
C GLN A 609 27.81 1.60 9.33
N HIS A 610 27.53 1.93 10.59
CA HIS A 610 27.57 0.97 11.68
C HIS A 610 26.16 0.52 12.03
N ILE A 611 25.82 -0.68 11.57
CA ILE A 611 24.79 -1.58 12.14
C ILE A 611 25.54 -2.68 12.87
#